data_AF-A0A523PM90-F1
#
_entry.id   AF-A0A523PM90-F1
#
_cell.length_a   1.000
_cell.length_b   1.000
_cell.length_c   1.000
_cell.angle_alpha   90.00
_cell.angle_beta   90.00
_cell.angle_gamma   90.00
#
_symmetry.space_group_name_H-M   'P 1'
#
loop_
_entity.id
_entity.type
_entity.pdbx_description
1 polymer ?
#
loop_
_entity_poly.entity_id
_entity_poly.type
_entity_poly.pdbx_seq_one_letter_code
_entity_poly.pdbx_strand_id
1 'polypeptide(L)' 'MFQRLLVVSHTDRSDTIRIISARMANRKERLQYESKH' A
#
# COMPACT_ATOMS: atom_id res chain seq x y z
N MET A 1 3.03 19.51 -3.15
CA MET A 1 2.69 18.57 -2.05
C MET A 1 2.73 17.16 -2.63
N PHE A 2 3.73 16.34 -2.27
CA PHE A 2 3.98 15.06 -2.95
C PHE A 2 3.04 13.97 -2.43
N GLN A 3 2.11 13.51 -3.25
CA GLN A 3 1.35 12.29 -2.97
C GLN A 3 2.30 11.09 -3.08
N ARG A 4 2.62 10.48 -1.94
CA ARG A 4 3.43 9.25 -1.86
C ARG A 4 2.49 8.07 -1.70
N LEU A 5 2.29 7.31 -2.78
CA LEU A 5 1.57 6.04 -2.72
C LEU A 5 2.50 4.96 -2.19
N LEU A 6 2.04 4.25 -1.16
CA LEU A 6 2.73 3.12 -0.54
C LEU A 6 1.95 1.83 -0.79
N VAL A 7 2.69 0.75 -0.98
CA VAL A 7 2.16 -0.61 -0.92
C VAL A 7 2.58 -1.23 0.40
N VAL A 8 1.60 -1.73 1.15
CA VAL A 8 1.79 -2.28 2.50
C VAL A 8 1.31 -3.73 2.52
N SER A 9 2.20 -4.65 2.89
CA SER A 9 1.81 -6.03 3.20
C SER A 9 1.57 -6.13 4.71
N HIS A 10 0.41 -6.64 5.10
CA HIS A 10 0.02 -6.80 6.50
C HIS A 10 -0.64 -8.14 6.73
N THR A 11 -0.70 -8.53 8.01
CA THR A 11 -1.53 -9.64 8.48
C THR A 11 -2.44 -9.14 9.58
N ASP A 12 -3.70 -9.55 9.54
CA ASP A 12 -4.63 -9.35 10.65
C ASP A 12 -4.45 -10.44 11.71
N ARG A 13 -4.21 -10.02 12.95
CA ARG A 13 -4.14 -10.90 14.13
C ARG A 13 -5.12 -10.39 15.17
N SER A 14 -6.30 -11.00 15.21
CA SER A 14 -7.40 -10.60 16.11
C SER A 14 -7.73 -9.10 15.91
N ASP A 15 -7.38 -8.26 16.87
CA ASP A 15 -7.61 -6.80 16.85
C ASP A 15 -6.37 -5.98 16.43
N THR A 16 -5.30 -6.64 16.02
CA THR A 16 -4.04 -5.96 15.67
C THR A 16 -3.64 -6.23 14.23
N ILE A 17 -3.45 -5.16 13.47
CA ILE A 17 -2.84 -5.19 12.14
C ILE A 17 -1.32 -5.16 12.30
N ARG A 18 -0.65 -6.24 11.91
CA ARG A 18 0.82 -6.27 11.86
C ARG A 18 1.29 -5.97 10.45
N ILE A 19 1.98 -4.86 10.28
CA ILE A 19 2.67 -4.54 9.03
C ILE A 19 3.91 -5.43 8.91
N ILE A 20 4.01 -6.17 7.81
CA ILE A 20 5.19 -6.98 7.48
C ILE A 20 6.20 -6.15 6.69
N SER A 21 5.71 -5.37 5.71
CA SER A 21 6.56 -4.53 4.87
C SER A 21 5.79 -3.34 4.31
N ALA A 22 6.51 -2.25 4.09
CA ALA A 22 5.99 -1.05 3.44
C ALA A 22 7.04 -0.52 2.46
N ARG A 23 6.62 -0.20 1.24
CA ARG A 23 7.49 0.40 0.23
C ARG A 23 6.75 1.36 -0.67
N MET A 24 7.50 2.19 -1.39
CA MET A 24 6.94 3.03 -2.46
C MET A 24 6.27 2.16 -3.53
N ALA A 25 5.09 2.60 -3.95
CA ALA A 25 4.40 2.00 -5.07
C ALA A 25 5.20 2.24 -6.36
N ASN A 26 5.37 1.18 -7.15
CA ASN A 26 5.98 1.30 -8.47
C ASN A 26 4.98 1.86 -9.49
N ARG A 27 5.43 2.18 -10.70
CA ARG A 27 4.59 2.79 -11.74
C ARG A 27 3.34 1.96 -12.07
N LYS A 28 3.45 0.63 -12.12
CA LYS A 28 2.32 -0.26 -12.44
C LYS A 28 1.28 -0.28 -11.32
N GLU A 29 1.73 -0.36 -10.07
CA GLU A 29 0.86 -0.35 -8.88
C GLU A 29 0.15 0.99 -8.71
N ARG A 30 0.84 2.10 -9.02
CA ARG A 30 0.23 3.43 -9.06
C ARG A 30 -0.90 3.50 -10.07
N LEU A 31 -0.63 3.10 -11.32
CA LEU A 31 -1.65 3.07 -12.37
C LEU A 31 -2.83 2.17 -12.00
N GLN A 32 -2.58 1.02 -11.37
CA GLN A 32 -3.64 0.12 -10.91
C GLN A 32 -4.51 0.76 -9.82
N TYR A 33 -3.92 1.48 -8.88
CA TYR A 33 -4.64 2.19 -7.82
C TYR A 33 -5.48 3.34 -8.39
N GLU A 34 -4.87 4.13 -9.28
CA GLU A 34 -5.49 5.29 -9.94
C GLU A 34 -6.58 4.92 -10.94
N SER A 35 -6.55 3.72 -11.51
CA SER A 35 -7.62 3.25 -12.43
C SER A 35 -8.83 2.66 -11.69
N LYS A 36 -8.67 2.36 -10.40
CA LYS A 36 -9.72 1.76 -9.55
C LYS A 36 -10.47 2.79 -8.70
N HIS A 37 -10.04 4.04 -8.69
CA HIS A 37 -10.64 5.17 -7.96
C HIS A 37 -10.91 6.30 -8.94
#